data_AF-A0A1H0WP60-F1
#
_entry.id   AF-A0A1H0WP60-F1
#
_cell.length_a   1.000
_cell.length_b   1.000
_cell.length_c   1.000
_cell.angle_alpha   90.00
_cell.angle_beta   90.00
_cell.angle_gamma   90.00
#
_symmetry.space_group_name_H-M   'P 1'
#
loop_
_entity.id
_entity.type
_entity.pdbx_description
1 polymer ?
#
loop_
_entity_poly.entity_id
_entity_poly.type
_entity_poly.pdbx_seq_one_letter_code
_entity_poly.pdbx_strand_id
1 'polypeptide(L)'
;MNLINHITKSENQLNSSASKPLFFQPKLTVNQPNDIYEQEADNMADHVMRMPGGTHNENTFFKPTQTTVQRKVPATIIQKQPAPGPPEFTVNNFNENFPTFNAKYDVAGPVPSTGTLFISHGVHMNYPATVTKSEQSTFETDFVKSIHDKWSKQHLLALAEPGFASYMCEVDVTAQVKANAKDANTVIDVVKPGDTKKRYRSRVTSANKKEGSETTHTAKLDLRDPTTEENKKLDEADFIQQVGNFDFDNDVINADCKEDIEKIKSFIQAIPATDNPEECQYTLSYVGRASSEGYAAYNKKLSEKRIRAVEKELGTLDHLCLSFYKTAGEEGATEDAKFRRVNVGVFLSNSPKAKTTNQNVAAHEFGHMIGLGDEYVDEKPEIHGSKIKYFGDDPTHYDGVKDVVDEVAANELLIQNSSGIMSMGNEVKRGHYVMFAAAIDKMTKPEIEKATGKKDAKWMVF
;
A
#
# COMPACT_ATOMS: atom_id res chain seq x y z
N MET A 1 -75.55 -23.55 -12.80
CA MET A 1 -75.32 -23.35 -14.26
C MET A 1 -73.81 -23.25 -14.44
N ASN A 2 -73.14 -24.37 -14.72
CA ASN A 2 -72.83 -24.88 -16.08
C ASN A 2 -71.87 -23.92 -16.82
N LEU A 3 -70.69 -24.30 -17.32
CA LEU A 3 -70.23 -25.63 -17.75
C LEU A 3 -68.68 -25.66 -17.78
N ILE A 4 -68.16 -26.84 -17.45
CA ILE A 4 -66.81 -27.34 -17.77
C ILE A 4 -66.74 -27.62 -19.29
N ASN A 5 -65.58 -27.42 -19.92
CA ASN A 5 -65.15 -28.26 -21.04
C ASN A 5 -63.63 -28.39 -21.10
N HIS A 6 -63.20 -29.59 -21.52
CA HIS A 6 -61.94 -30.25 -21.28
C HIS A 6 -61.39 -30.75 -22.63
N ILE A 7 -60.06 -30.68 -22.83
CA ILE A 7 -59.20 -31.60 -23.64
C ILE A 7 -59.28 -31.38 -25.19
N THR A 8 -58.20 -31.28 -25.99
CA THR A 8 -57.02 -32.18 -26.20
C THR A 8 -55.76 -31.47 -26.71
N LYS A 9 -54.62 -32.12 -26.44
CA LYS A 9 -53.22 -31.86 -26.86
C LYS A 9 -53.00 -31.76 -28.39
N SER A 10 -52.01 -30.96 -28.78
CA SER A 10 -51.05 -31.33 -29.84
C SER A 10 -49.66 -30.76 -29.53
N GLU A 11 -48.66 -31.63 -29.52
CA GLU A 11 -47.24 -31.32 -29.49
C GLU A 11 -46.84 -30.50 -30.74
N ASN A 12 -45.99 -29.50 -30.56
CA ASN A 12 -44.87 -29.29 -31.48
C ASN A 12 -43.78 -28.44 -30.84
N GLN A 13 -42.55 -28.91 -31.02
CA GLN A 13 -41.31 -28.40 -30.48
C GLN A 13 -40.78 -27.19 -31.25
N LEU A 14 -39.88 -26.47 -30.55
CA LEU A 14 -38.69 -25.72 -31.00
C LEU A 14 -38.70 -24.18 -30.99
N ASN A 15 -37.61 -23.69 -30.36
CA ASN A 15 -36.96 -22.36 -30.36
C ASN A 15 -37.27 -21.45 -29.14
N SER A 16 -36.51 -21.58 -28.03
CA SER A 16 -35.27 -20.84 -27.69
C SER A 16 -35.52 -19.36 -27.34
N SER A 17 -35.43 -18.92 -26.08
CA SER A 17 -34.15 -18.57 -25.45
C SER A 17 -34.22 -18.58 -23.91
N ALA A 18 -33.23 -19.24 -23.31
CA ALA A 18 -33.09 -19.49 -21.88
C ALA A 18 -32.30 -18.40 -21.15
N SER A 19 -32.78 -18.06 -19.94
CA SER A 19 -32.04 -17.99 -18.66
C SER A 19 -30.52 -17.69 -18.68
N LYS A 20 -30.11 -16.66 -17.91
CA LYS A 20 -28.71 -16.44 -17.49
C LYS A 20 -28.15 -17.66 -16.75
N PRO A 21 -26.84 -17.92 -16.85
CA PRO A 21 -26.10 -18.40 -15.69
C PRO A 21 -24.82 -17.61 -15.40
N LEU A 22 -24.73 -17.23 -14.13
CA LEU A 22 -23.56 -17.19 -13.25
C LEU A 22 -22.18 -17.48 -13.88
N PHE A 23 -21.29 -16.50 -13.81
CA PHE A 23 -19.86 -16.68 -14.07
C PHE A 23 -19.20 -17.30 -12.82
N PHE A 24 -19.18 -18.62 -12.77
CA PHE A 24 -18.23 -19.35 -11.94
C PHE A 24 -16.90 -19.42 -12.69
N GLN A 25 -15.79 -19.05 -12.06
CA GLN A 25 -14.47 -19.45 -12.59
C GLN A 25 -14.45 -20.99 -12.63
N PRO A 26 -14.23 -21.61 -13.80
CA PRO A 26 -14.03 -23.04 -13.86
C PRO A 26 -12.75 -23.35 -13.09
N LYS A 27 -12.87 -24.09 -11.97
CA LYS A 27 -11.73 -24.82 -11.41
C LYS A 27 -11.14 -25.64 -12.55
N LEU A 28 -9.83 -25.54 -12.76
CA LEU A 28 -9.07 -26.46 -13.61
C LEU A 28 -9.52 -27.88 -13.27
N THR A 29 -10.29 -28.47 -14.18
CA THR A 29 -10.81 -29.81 -13.99
C THR A 29 -9.67 -30.73 -14.36
N VAL A 30 -9.20 -31.53 -13.40
CA VAL A 30 -8.26 -32.60 -13.73
C VAL A 30 -9.01 -33.52 -14.68
N ASN A 31 -8.57 -33.59 -15.93
CA ASN A 31 -9.19 -34.46 -16.91
C ASN A 31 -8.96 -35.92 -16.55
N GLN A 32 -9.79 -36.80 -17.11
CA GLN A 32 -9.66 -38.24 -16.89
C GLN A 32 -8.29 -38.72 -17.41
N PRO A 33 -7.62 -39.67 -16.73
CA PRO A 33 -6.39 -40.26 -17.24
C PRO A 33 -6.56 -40.79 -18.68
N ASN A 34 -5.56 -40.57 -19.52
CA ASN A 34 -5.55 -40.82 -20.98
C ASN A 34 -6.48 -39.91 -21.80
N ASP A 35 -6.72 -38.67 -21.38
CA ASP A 35 -7.42 -37.72 -22.25
C ASP A 35 -6.56 -37.30 -23.46
N ILE A 36 -7.18 -36.58 -24.40
CA ILE A 36 -6.51 -36.17 -25.63
C ILE A 36 -5.36 -35.17 -25.38
N TYR A 37 -5.45 -34.38 -24.31
CA TYR A 37 -4.46 -33.34 -24.00
C TYR A 37 -3.24 -33.91 -23.27
N GLU A 38 -3.43 -34.92 -22.42
CA GLU A 38 -2.38 -35.73 -21.79
C GLU A 38 -1.62 -36.52 -22.86
N GLN A 39 -2.33 -37.14 -23.82
CA GLN A 39 -1.69 -37.80 -24.96
C GLN A 39 -0.92 -36.81 -25.84
N GLU A 40 -1.43 -35.60 -26.06
CA GLU A 40 -0.72 -34.57 -26.82
C GLU A 40 0.53 -34.06 -26.08
N ALA A 41 0.43 -33.87 -24.76
CA ALA A 41 1.57 -33.50 -23.91
C ALA A 41 2.65 -34.59 -23.90
N ASP A 42 2.25 -35.86 -23.77
CA ASP A 42 3.16 -37.01 -23.82
C ASP A 42 3.84 -37.11 -25.20
N ASN A 43 3.08 -36.95 -26.29
CA ASN A 43 3.62 -36.95 -27.65
C ASN A 43 4.64 -35.81 -27.87
N MET A 44 4.39 -34.64 -27.30
CA MET A 44 5.29 -33.50 -27.41
C MET A 44 6.57 -33.71 -26.59
N ALA A 45 6.45 -34.28 -25.38
CA ALA A 45 7.59 -34.67 -24.58
C ALA A 45 8.45 -35.72 -25.31
N ASP A 46 7.82 -36.72 -25.92
CA ASP A 46 8.51 -37.77 -26.70
C ASP A 46 9.19 -37.19 -27.96
N HIS A 47 8.57 -36.20 -28.61
CA HIS A 47 9.13 -35.50 -29.76
C HIS A 47 10.40 -34.69 -29.38
N VAL A 48 10.34 -33.94 -28.28
CA VAL A 48 11.48 -33.15 -27.77
C VAL A 48 12.62 -34.07 -27.35
N MET A 49 12.33 -35.18 -26.68
CA MET A 49 13.33 -36.16 -26.23
C MET A 49 14.01 -36.91 -27.38
N ARG A 50 13.36 -36.97 -28.56
CA ARG A 50 13.92 -37.61 -29.77
C ARG A 50 14.49 -36.63 -30.78
N MET A 51 14.48 -35.31 -30.51
CA MET A 51 15.19 -34.36 -31.37
C MET A 51 16.69 -34.68 -31.34
N PRO A 52 17.30 -35.04 -32.49
CA PRO A 52 18.73 -35.27 -32.54
C PRO A 52 19.47 -33.96 -32.24
N GLY A 53 20.26 -33.93 -31.17
CA GLY A 53 21.22 -32.86 -30.94
C GLY A 53 22.14 -32.76 -32.15
N GLY A 54 22.03 -31.66 -32.88
CA GLY A 54 22.64 -31.48 -34.20
C GLY A 54 24.13 -31.81 -34.21
N THR A 55 24.48 -32.90 -34.89
CA THR A 55 25.82 -33.16 -35.41
C THR A 55 25.75 -33.16 -36.93
N HIS A 56 26.64 -32.34 -37.50
CA HIS A 56 27.16 -32.38 -38.87
C HIS A 56 26.14 -32.57 -40.00
N ASN A 57 25.87 -31.49 -40.73
CA ASN A 57 25.55 -31.63 -42.13
C ASN A 57 26.43 -30.71 -42.98
N GLU A 58 27.37 -31.37 -43.63
CA GLU A 58 28.14 -30.92 -44.78
C GLU A 58 27.17 -30.62 -45.92
N ASN A 59 26.99 -29.35 -46.28
CA ASN A 59 26.57 -28.94 -47.61
C ASN A 59 26.90 -27.46 -47.86
N THR A 60 28.19 -27.26 -48.13
CA THR A 60 28.79 -26.38 -49.15
C THR A 60 27.86 -25.50 -49.99
N PHE A 61 27.96 -24.17 -49.82
CA PHE A 61 27.59 -23.18 -50.85
C PHE A 61 28.69 -22.13 -51.16
N PHE A 62 29.90 -22.25 -50.58
CA PHE A 62 31.06 -21.48 -51.02
C PHE A 62 32.30 -22.37 -51.05
N LYS A 63 32.84 -22.63 -52.25
CA LYS A 63 34.15 -23.28 -52.44
C LYS A 63 35.27 -22.24 -52.32
N PRO A 64 36.38 -22.52 -51.61
CA PRO A 64 37.56 -21.67 -51.65
C PRO A 64 38.48 -22.10 -52.81
N THR A 65 38.81 -21.16 -53.70
CA THR A 65 39.95 -21.32 -54.62
C THR A 65 41.22 -21.02 -53.83
N GLN A 66 42.14 -21.98 -53.83
CA GLN A 66 43.45 -21.85 -53.20
C GLN A 66 44.27 -20.75 -53.90
N THR A 67 44.53 -19.67 -53.17
CA THR A 67 45.62 -18.74 -53.50
C THR A 67 46.45 -18.52 -52.24
N THR A 68 47.67 -19.03 -52.26
CA THR A 68 48.71 -18.80 -51.27
C THR A 68 49.06 -17.31 -51.18
N VAL A 69 48.70 -16.66 -50.07
CA VAL A 69 49.33 -15.41 -49.63
C VAL A 69 49.59 -15.52 -48.13
N GLN A 70 50.85 -15.77 -47.75
CA GLN A 70 51.32 -15.63 -46.37
C GLN A 70 51.24 -14.16 -45.97
N ARG A 71 50.43 -13.84 -44.95
CA ARG A 71 50.54 -12.58 -44.20
C ARG A 71 50.79 -12.93 -42.73
N LYS A 72 51.99 -12.57 -42.26
CA LYS A 72 52.41 -12.67 -40.87
C LYS A 72 51.63 -11.65 -40.06
N VAL A 73 50.74 -12.10 -39.18
CA VAL A 73 50.08 -11.27 -38.15
C VAL A 73 50.25 -11.99 -36.81
N PRO A 74 50.69 -11.30 -35.74
CA PRO A 74 50.96 -11.93 -34.46
C PRO A 74 49.65 -12.39 -33.81
N ALA A 75 49.72 -13.56 -33.17
CA ALA A 75 48.62 -14.14 -32.43
C ALA A 75 48.24 -13.26 -31.22
N THR A 76 47.14 -12.51 -31.36
CA THR A 76 46.41 -12.01 -30.20
C THR A 76 45.36 -13.06 -29.86
N ILE A 77 45.56 -13.76 -28.75
CA ILE A 77 44.56 -14.61 -28.13
C ILE A 77 43.40 -13.70 -27.72
N ILE A 78 42.33 -13.66 -28.52
CA ILE A 78 41.05 -13.13 -28.05
C ILE A 78 40.43 -14.24 -27.21
N GLN A 79 40.64 -14.18 -25.89
CA GLN A 79 39.79 -14.93 -24.97
C GLN A 79 38.36 -14.43 -25.20
N LYS A 80 37.46 -15.30 -25.68
CA LYS A 80 36.03 -15.05 -25.57
C LYS A 80 35.74 -14.90 -24.09
N GLN A 81 35.44 -13.68 -23.67
CA GLN A 81 34.87 -13.43 -22.35
C GLN A 81 33.61 -14.33 -22.24
N PRO A 82 33.46 -15.12 -21.17
CA PRO A 82 32.21 -15.83 -20.92
C PRO A 82 31.08 -14.79 -20.91
N ALA A 83 29.90 -15.19 -21.39
CA ALA A 83 28.71 -14.35 -21.28
C ALA A 83 28.61 -13.84 -19.82
N PRO A 84 28.41 -12.54 -19.59
CA PRO A 84 28.26 -12.03 -18.24
C PRO A 84 27.13 -12.83 -17.56
N GLY A 85 27.42 -13.31 -16.35
CA GLY A 85 26.40 -13.95 -15.52
C GLY A 85 25.22 -13.00 -15.28
N PRO A 86 24.09 -13.51 -14.79
CA PRO A 86 23.00 -12.65 -14.36
C PRO A 86 23.55 -11.57 -13.41
N PRO A 87 23.04 -10.33 -13.50
CA PRO A 87 23.47 -9.28 -12.59
C PRO A 87 23.10 -9.67 -11.15
N GLU A 88 24.11 -9.59 -10.28
CA GLU A 88 24.04 -9.95 -8.86
C GLU A 88 24.67 -8.83 -8.02
N PHE A 89 24.26 -8.73 -6.75
CA PHE A 89 24.93 -7.84 -5.80
C PHE A 89 26.38 -8.28 -5.59
N THR A 90 27.35 -7.36 -5.69
CA THR A 90 28.76 -7.69 -5.41
C THR A 90 29.10 -7.67 -3.92
N VAL A 91 28.15 -7.21 -3.10
CA VAL A 91 28.22 -7.14 -1.64
C VAL A 91 27.01 -7.86 -1.05
N ASN A 92 27.23 -8.72 -0.06
CA ASN A 92 26.17 -9.53 0.54
C ASN A 92 25.52 -8.86 1.77
N ASN A 93 26.02 -7.71 2.20
CA ASN A 93 25.56 -6.97 3.37
C ASN A 93 25.62 -5.47 3.13
N PHE A 94 24.48 -4.80 3.29
CA PHE A 94 24.38 -3.35 3.23
C PHE A 94 23.92 -2.83 4.58
N ASN A 95 24.51 -1.74 5.06
CA ASN A 95 24.15 -1.15 6.34
C ASN A 95 24.18 0.38 6.25
N GLU A 96 23.11 1.01 6.71
CA GLU A 96 23.02 2.46 6.76
C GLU A 96 22.18 2.92 7.96
N ASN A 97 22.63 4.02 8.58
CA ASN A 97 21.88 4.69 9.65
C ASN A 97 21.02 5.79 9.03
N PHE A 98 19.72 5.71 9.24
CA PHE A 98 18.75 6.72 8.83
C PHE A 98 18.45 7.65 10.01
N PRO A 99 17.85 8.84 9.77
CA PRO A 99 17.52 9.75 10.86
C PRO A 99 16.63 9.13 11.94
N THR A 100 15.75 8.21 11.58
CA THR A 100 14.70 7.68 12.46
C THR A 100 14.86 6.20 12.83
N PHE A 101 15.72 5.45 12.14
CA PHE A 101 16.00 4.03 12.40
C PHE A 101 17.33 3.63 11.75
N ASN A 102 17.82 2.43 12.04
CA ASN A 102 18.96 1.84 11.31
C ASN A 102 18.47 0.66 10.48
N ALA A 103 19.08 0.45 9.32
CA ALA A 103 18.71 -0.64 8.43
C ALA A 103 19.95 -1.46 8.04
N LYS A 104 19.78 -2.78 8.01
CA LYS A 104 20.78 -3.72 7.51
C LYS A 104 20.13 -4.71 6.56
N TYR A 105 20.58 -4.77 5.32
CA TYR A 105 20.11 -5.73 4.34
C TYR A 105 21.13 -6.86 4.16
N ASP A 106 20.74 -8.09 4.47
CA ASP A 106 21.54 -9.30 4.26
C ASP A 106 21.00 -10.08 3.06
N VAL A 107 21.86 -10.33 2.07
CA VAL A 107 21.56 -11.12 0.87
C VAL A 107 21.91 -12.58 1.12
N ALA A 108 20.93 -13.48 1.08
CA ALA A 108 21.12 -14.87 1.47
C ALA A 108 21.58 -15.80 0.31
N GLY A 109 22.82 -15.72 -0.17
CA GLY A 109 23.40 -16.72 -1.11
C GLY A 109 22.86 -16.67 -2.55
N PRO A 110 23.31 -17.55 -3.48
CA PRO A 110 23.02 -17.40 -4.91
C PRO A 110 21.62 -17.88 -5.32
N VAL A 111 21.11 -17.23 -6.36
CA VAL A 111 19.73 -17.09 -6.90
C VAL A 111 18.82 -18.34 -6.87
N PRO A 112 17.50 -18.18 -6.64
CA PRO A 112 16.80 -16.97 -6.18
C PRO A 112 16.61 -17.05 -4.66
N SER A 113 17.42 -16.29 -3.94
CA SER A 113 17.37 -16.24 -2.48
C SER A 113 16.59 -15.04 -1.98
N THR A 114 15.84 -15.27 -0.92
CA THR A 114 15.17 -14.23 -0.13
C THR A 114 16.20 -13.60 0.79
N GLY A 115 16.49 -12.30 0.62
CA GLY A 115 17.25 -11.52 1.59
C GLY A 115 16.39 -11.10 2.78
N THR A 116 17.01 -10.53 3.80
CA THR A 116 16.29 -9.96 4.95
C THR A 116 16.77 -8.54 5.22
N LEU A 117 15.83 -7.60 5.22
CA LEU A 117 16.03 -6.23 5.67
C LEU A 117 15.69 -6.14 7.15
N PHE A 118 16.73 -6.06 7.97
CA PHE A 118 16.61 -5.82 9.40
C PHE A 118 16.48 -4.33 9.67
N ILE A 119 15.34 -3.93 10.20
CA ILE A 119 15.06 -2.58 10.70
C ILE A 119 15.23 -2.59 12.21
N SER A 120 16.06 -1.68 12.72
CA SER A 120 16.25 -1.50 14.16
C SER A 120 15.99 -0.08 14.60
N HIS A 121 15.27 0.07 15.71
CA HIS A 121 14.95 1.37 16.29
C HIS A 121 15.29 1.38 17.78
N GLY A 122 16.25 2.21 18.18
CA GLY A 122 16.67 2.37 19.57
C GLY A 122 15.66 3.20 20.37
N VAL A 123 15.18 2.66 21.48
CA VAL A 123 14.28 3.36 22.41
C VAL A 123 14.89 3.43 23.80
N HIS A 124 14.79 4.58 24.46
CA HIS A 124 15.12 4.72 25.87
C HIS A 124 13.85 5.06 26.66
N MET A 125 13.56 4.33 27.73
CA MET A 125 12.30 4.47 28.47
C MET A 125 12.54 5.08 29.86
N ASN A 126 11.95 6.24 30.10
CA ASN A 126 11.88 6.87 31.40
C ASN A 126 10.61 6.41 32.12
N TYR A 127 10.76 5.97 33.36
CA TYR A 127 9.64 5.50 34.18
C TYR A 127 9.43 6.38 35.41
N PRO A 128 8.17 6.64 35.80
CA PRO A 128 7.88 7.26 37.07
C PRO A 128 8.21 6.30 38.21
N ALA A 129 8.52 6.84 39.39
CA ALA A 129 8.87 6.06 40.57
C ALA A 129 7.78 5.05 41.02
N THR A 130 6.55 5.23 40.54
CA THR A 130 5.40 4.36 40.82
C THR A 130 5.37 3.07 39.98
N VAL A 131 6.26 2.92 38.99
CA VAL A 131 6.38 1.72 38.15
C VAL A 131 7.52 0.87 38.68
N THR A 132 7.20 -0.35 39.13
CA THR A 132 8.18 -1.31 39.66
C THR A 132 9.11 -1.86 38.58
N LYS A 133 10.27 -2.40 38.96
CA LYS A 133 11.22 -3.00 37.99
C LYS A 133 10.64 -4.16 37.19
N SER A 134 9.73 -4.93 37.79
CA SER A 134 9.02 -5.99 37.06
C SER A 134 8.10 -5.41 35.99
N GLU A 135 7.34 -4.37 36.32
CA GLU A 135 6.47 -3.68 35.35
C GLU A 135 7.27 -3.01 34.23
N GLN A 136 8.45 -2.44 34.52
CA GLN A 136 9.37 -1.92 33.50
C GLN A 136 9.79 -3.02 32.53
N SER A 137 10.23 -4.17 33.07
CA SER A 137 10.70 -5.30 32.25
C SER A 137 9.57 -5.88 31.39
N THR A 138 8.36 -5.98 31.94
CA THR A 138 7.16 -6.41 31.20
C THR A 138 6.83 -5.41 30.10
N PHE A 139 6.77 -4.12 30.40
CA PHE A 139 6.49 -3.08 29.41
C PHE A 139 7.49 -3.09 28.26
N GLU A 140 8.79 -3.18 28.56
CA GLU A 140 9.87 -3.26 27.56
C GLU A 140 9.71 -4.49 26.66
N THR A 141 9.50 -5.67 27.26
CA THR A 141 9.35 -6.93 26.53
C THR A 141 8.14 -6.88 25.61
N ASP A 142 6.99 -6.44 26.15
CA ASP A 142 5.74 -6.39 25.41
C ASP A 142 5.77 -5.30 24.34
N PHE A 143 6.45 -4.17 24.57
CA PHE A 143 6.64 -3.12 23.57
C PHE A 143 7.43 -3.64 22.37
N VAL A 144 8.58 -4.29 22.63
CA VAL A 144 9.41 -4.88 21.56
C VAL A 144 8.63 -5.94 20.79
N LYS A 145 7.95 -6.85 21.51
CA LYS A 145 7.13 -7.91 20.90
C LYS A 145 5.99 -7.34 20.07
N SER A 146 5.27 -6.36 20.60
CA SER A 146 4.14 -5.72 19.93
C SER A 146 4.54 -5.11 18.59
N ILE A 147 5.66 -4.39 18.56
CA ILE A 147 6.19 -3.80 17.33
C ILE A 147 6.60 -4.88 16.34
N HIS A 148 7.40 -5.85 16.79
CA HIS A 148 7.88 -6.92 15.92
C HIS A 148 6.71 -7.71 15.29
N ASP A 149 5.73 -8.11 16.09
CA ASP A 149 4.60 -8.92 15.63
C ASP A 149 3.69 -8.18 14.66
N LYS A 150 3.57 -6.85 14.81
CA LYS A 150 2.74 -6.04 13.93
C LYS A 150 3.47 -5.61 12.66
N TRP A 151 4.75 -5.28 12.74
CA TRP A 151 5.46 -4.65 11.63
C TRP A 151 6.33 -5.59 10.81
N SER A 152 6.79 -6.71 11.35
CA SER A 152 7.66 -7.63 10.62
C SER A 152 6.87 -8.51 9.65
N LYS A 153 7.44 -8.76 8.47
CA LYS A 153 6.97 -9.74 7.48
C LYS A 153 5.50 -9.56 7.03
N GLN A 154 5.01 -8.32 7.05
CA GLN A 154 3.66 -7.99 6.57
C GLN A 154 3.63 -7.86 5.05
N HIS A 155 4.70 -7.32 4.46
CA HIS A 155 4.86 -7.14 3.02
C HIS A 155 6.23 -7.61 2.57
N LEU A 156 6.30 -8.07 1.32
CA LEU A 156 7.56 -8.46 0.69
C LEU A 156 8.08 -7.29 -0.14
N LEU A 157 9.39 -7.04 -0.10
CA LEU A 157 10.03 -6.15 -1.04
C LEU A 157 10.61 -7.00 -2.18
N ALA A 158 10.36 -6.66 -3.43
CA ALA A 158 11.00 -7.34 -4.56
C ALA A 158 11.56 -6.35 -5.58
N LEU A 159 12.73 -6.67 -6.11
CA LEU A 159 13.36 -5.93 -7.18
C LEU A 159 12.93 -6.53 -8.52
N ALA A 160 11.94 -5.91 -9.16
CA ALA A 160 11.32 -6.41 -10.39
C ALA A 160 11.92 -5.76 -11.65
N GLU A 161 13.25 -5.82 -11.77
CA GLU A 161 13.94 -5.29 -12.93
C GLU A 161 14.12 -6.35 -14.02
N PRO A 162 13.65 -6.12 -15.27
CA PRO A 162 13.92 -7.02 -16.38
C PRO A 162 15.43 -7.23 -16.56
N GLY A 163 15.87 -8.49 -16.40
CA GLY A 163 17.27 -8.89 -16.50
C GLY A 163 18.00 -8.99 -15.16
N PHE A 164 17.43 -8.51 -14.05
CA PHE A 164 17.88 -8.82 -12.70
C PHE A 164 17.23 -10.11 -12.23
N ALA A 165 17.96 -10.96 -11.50
CA ALA A 165 17.34 -12.08 -10.81
C ALA A 165 16.23 -11.53 -9.90
N SER A 166 15.12 -12.25 -9.73
CA SER A 166 14.03 -11.83 -8.85
C SER A 166 14.49 -11.90 -7.39
N TYR A 167 15.13 -10.83 -6.90
CA TYR A 167 15.47 -10.70 -5.49
C TYR A 167 14.22 -10.34 -4.72
N MET A 168 13.97 -11.13 -3.68
CA MET A 168 12.91 -10.90 -2.71
C MET A 168 13.56 -10.57 -1.37
N CYS A 169 12.87 -9.78 -0.57
CA CYS A 169 13.37 -9.32 0.71
C CYS A 169 12.22 -9.29 1.73
N GLU A 170 12.35 -10.10 2.77
CA GLU A 170 11.51 -9.98 3.96
C GLU A 170 11.98 -8.79 4.80
N VAL A 171 11.04 -8.11 5.45
CA VAL A 171 11.36 -7.06 6.42
C VAL A 171 11.20 -7.62 7.84
N ASP A 172 12.24 -7.46 8.66
CA ASP A 172 12.26 -7.85 10.07
C ASP A 172 12.48 -6.60 10.92
N VAL A 173 11.51 -6.26 11.77
CA VAL A 173 11.48 -5.00 12.52
C VAL A 173 11.65 -5.28 14.01
N THR A 174 12.65 -4.64 14.62
CA THR A 174 12.94 -4.79 16.05
C THR A 174 13.16 -3.44 16.74
N ALA A 175 12.44 -3.20 17.84
CA ALA A 175 12.80 -2.14 18.77
C ALA A 175 13.90 -2.61 19.74
N GLN A 176 14.84 -1.73 20.07
CA GLN A 176 15.98 -2.04 20.94
C GLN A 176 15.97 -1.11 22.16
N VAL A 177 15.77 -1.67 23.35
CA VAL A 177 15.83 -0.88 24.59
C VAL A 177 17.28 -0.49 24.88
N LYS A 178 17.54 0.81 24.98
CA LYS A 178 18.86 1.41 25.20
C LYS A 178 18.97 1.89 26.63
N ALA A 179 20.12 1.60 27.24
CA ALA A 179 20.41 2.04 28.60
C ALA A 179 20.53 3.57 28.72
N ASN A 180 21.06 4.25 27.70
CA ASN A 180 21.21 5.71 27.68
C ASN A 180 20.30 6.35 26.64
N ALA A 181 19.69 7.48 27.00
CA ALA A 181 18.89 8.29 26.10
C ALA A 181 19.64 8.77 24.85
N LYS A 182 20.95 9.02 24.95
CA LYS A 182 21.77 9.54 23.84
C LYS A 182 21.94 8.52 22.70
N ASP A 183 21.87 7.24 23.02
CA ASP A 183 22.07 6.11 22.10
C ASP A 183 20.72 5.62 21.51
N ALA A 184 19.63 6.34 21.79
CA ALA A 184 18.28 6.00 21.36
C ALA A 184 17.78 6.99 20.30
N ASN A 185 17.13 6.46 19.27
CA ASN A 185 16.38 7.24 18.27
C ASN A 185 15.18 7.95 18.93
N THR A 186 14.50 7.26 19.86
CA THR A 186 13.34 7.80 20.59
C THR A 186 13.52 7.71 22.09
N VAL A 187 13.24 8.81 22.81
CA VAL A 187 13.12 8.81 24.27
C VAL A 187 11.65 8.79 24.66
N ILE A 188 11.23 7.76 25.39
CA ILE A 188 9.85 7.49 25.76
C ILE A 188 9.65 7.79 27.24
N ASP A 189 8.76 8.72 27.56
CA ASP A 189 8.26 8.91 28.92
C ASP A 189 7.03 8.02 29.14
N VAL A 190 7.19 6.97 29.93
CA VAL A 190 6.07 6.06 30.26
C VAL A 190 5.21 6.71 31.33
N VAL A 191 3.89 6.63 31.17
CA VAL A 191 2.93 7.06 32.19
C VAL A 191 2.11 5.90 32.70
N LYS A 192 1.88 5.91 34.01
CA LYS A 192 0.97 4.98 34.68
C LYS A 192 -0.21 5.77 35.25
N PRO A 193 -1.30 5.95 34.50
CA PRO A 193 -2.54 6.46 35.08
C PRO A 193 -3.04 5.49 36.15
N GLY A 194 -3.81 5.99 37.13
CA GLY A 194 -4.47 5.11 38.09
C GLY A 194 -5.47 4.18 37.40
N ASP A 195 -5.73 3.01 37.98
CA ASP A 195 -6.47 1.91 37.34
C ASP A 195 -7.86 2.30 36.84
N THR A 196 -8.54 3.22 37.52
CA THR A 196 -9.88 3.72 37.15
C THR A 196 -9.85 4.95 36.24
N LYS A 197 -8.67 5.51 35.95
CA LYS A 197 -8.53 6.67 35.09
C LYS A 197 -8.53 6.26 33.63
N LYS A 198 -9.07 7.15 32.79
CA LYS A 198 -8.96 7.05 31.33
C LYS A 198 -7.49 6.87 30.93
N ARG A 199 -7.26 6.14 29.84
CA ARG A 199 -5.95 5.99 29.23
C ARG A 199 -5.38 7.35 28.89
N TYR A 200 -4.07 7.48 29.08
CA TYR A 200 -3.37 8.63 28.54
C TYR A 200 -3.38 8.49 27.01
N ARG A 201 -3.72 9.56 26.30
CA ARG A 201 -3.60 9.59 24.85
C ARG A 201 -2.12 9.67 24.51
N SER A 202 -1.58 8.53 24.11
CA SER A 202 -0.20 8.39 23.68
C SER A 202 0.09 9.23 22.44
N ARG A 203 1.37 9.57 22.29
CA ARG A 203 1.83 10.40 21.19
C ARG A 203 3.34 10.33 21.03
N VAL A 204 3.78 10.54 19.79
CA VAL A 204 5.14 10.85 19.41
C VAL A 204 5.26 12.33 19.02
N THR A 205 6.41 12.93 19.27
CA THR A 205 6.72 14.30 18.89
C THR A 205 8.16 14.37 18.41
N SER A 206 8.42 15.16 17.37
CA SER A 206 9.78 15.40 16.91
C SER A 206 10.61 16.11 17.99
N ALA A 207 11.84 15.66 18.17
CA ALA A 207 12.78 16.25 19.10
C ALA A 207 13.78 17.15 18.37
N ASN A 208 14.16 18.26 19.00
CA ASN A 208 15.33 19.01 18.56
C ASN A 208 16.57 18.16 18.86
N LYS A 209 17.19 17.62 17.80
CA LYS A 209 18.38 16.77 17.92
C LYS A 209 19.49 17.54 18.62
N LYS A 210 19.91 17.04 19.78
CA LYS A 210 21.03 17.59 20.54
C LYS A 210 22.35 17.10 19.94
N GLU A 211 23.38 17.93 20.04
CA GLU A 211 24.73 17.56 19.62
C GLU A 211 25.17 16.25 20.31
N GLY A 212 25.67 15.30 19.52
CA GLY A 212 26.11 13.99 20.01
C GLY A 212 24.97 13.04 20.47
N SER A 213 23.71 13.34 20.16
CA SER A 213 22.56 12.47 20.47
C SER A 213 22.01 11.85 19.20
N GLU A 214 21.61 10.58 19.24
CA GLU A 214 20.87 9.92 18.15
C GLU A 214 19.38 10.27 18.14
N THR A 215 18.90 10.85 19.24
CA THR A 215 17.48 11.15 19.47
C THR A 215 16.91 12.12 18.45
N THR A 216 15.89 11.66 17.72
CA THR A 216 15.09 12.44 16.78
C THR A 216 13.64 12.58 17.21
N HIS A 217 13.18 11.76 18.16
CA HIS A 217 11.83 11.83 18.70
C HIS A 217 11.80 11.74 20.23
N THR A 218 10.76 12.33 20.80
CA THR A 218 10.27 11.99 22.13
C THR A 218 8.88 11.37 22.01
N ALA A 219 8.54 10.49 22.93
CA ALA A 219 7.20 9.91 23.00
C ALA A 219 6.71 9.92 24.44
N LYS A 220 5.39 9.87 24.60
CA LYS A 220 4.77 9.66 25.90
C LYS A 220 3.72 8.58 25.77
N LEU A 221 3.93 7.45 26.43
CA LEU A 221 3.12 6.24 26.26
C LEU A 221 2.45 5.83 27.56
N ASP A 222 1.22 5.34 27.49
CA ASP A 222 0.54 4.69 28.62
C ASP A 222 1.15 3.30 28.84
N LEU A 223 1.37 2.93 30.11
CA LEU A 223 1.92 1.63 30.50
C LEU A 223 1.12 0.43 29.93
N ARG A 224 -0.15 0.65 29.55
CA ARG A 224 -1.04 -0.38 28.99
C ARG A 224 -0.91 -0.53 27.47
N ASP A 225 -0.23 0.38 26.76
CA ASP A 225 -0.22 0.42 25.29
C ASP A 225 0.33 -0.82 24.60
N PRO A 226 1.37 -1.49 25.12
CA PRO A 226 1.87 -2.71 24.47
C PRO A 226 0.96 -3.92 24.63
N THR A 227 0.09 -3.95 25.64
CA THR A 227 -0.63 -5.17 26.06
C THR A 227 -2.14 -5.08 25.93
N THR A 228 -2.70 -3.87 26.02
CA THR A 228 -4.14 -3.64 25.97
C THR A 228 -4.47 -2.87 24.72
N GLU A 229 -5.17 -3.50 23.79
CA GLU A 229 -5.65 -2.83 22.59
C GLU A 229 -6.87 -1.93 22.91
N GLU A 230 -7.08 -0.88 22.12
CA GLU A 230 -8.25 -0.01 22.25
C GLU A 230 -9.34 -0.40 21.26
N ASN A 231 -10.58 -0.55 21.75
CA ASN A 231 -11.74 -0.74 20.88
C ASN A 231 -12.05 0.55 20.13
N LYS A 232 -12.03 0.50 18.80
CA LYS A 232 -12.37 1.62 17.92
C LYS A 232 -13.53 1.24 17.02
N LYS A 233 -14.35 2.23 16.67
CA LYS A 233 -15.37 2.09 15.63
C LYS A 233 -14.77 2.57 14.32
N LEU A 234 -14.84 1.74 13.30
CA LEU A 234 -14.45 2.10 11.95
C LEU A 234 -15.61 2.72 11.19
N ASP A 235 -15.26 3.57 10.23
CA ASP A 235 -16.14 4.16 9.23
C ASP A 235 -15.32 4.27 7.94
N GLU A 236 -14.91 3.10 7.45
CA GLU A 236 -14.02 2.95 6.29
C GLU A 236 -14.85 2.99 5.02
N ALA A 237 -14.50 3.89 4.11
CA ALA A 237 -15.12 3.96 2.79
C ALA A 237 -14.60 2.81 1.92
N ASP A 238 -15.50 2.22 1.12
CA ASP A 238 -15.11 1.17 0.18
C ASP A 238 -14.37 1.77 -1.04
N PHE A 239 -14.53 3.07 -1.29
CA PHE A 239 -13.79 3.82 -2.30
C PHE A 239 -13.70 5.30 -1.92
N ILE A 240 -12.55 5.92 -2.18
CA ILE A 240 -12.34 7.37 -2.02
C ILE A 240 -11.69 7.90 -3.30
N GLN A 241 -12.24 8.99 -3.83
CA GLN A 241 -11.65 9.74 -4.91
C GLN A 241 -11.51 11.22 -4.52
N GLN A 242 -10.34 11.78 -4.72
CA GLN A 242 -10.12 13.22 -4.68
C GLN A 242 -10.44 13.79 -6.06
N VAL A 243 -11.63 14.40 -6.24
CA VAL A 243 -12.04 15.04 -7.50
C VAL A 243 -11.43 16.44 -7.58
N GLY A 244 -10.43 16.61 -8.43
CA GLY A 244 -9.74 17.88 -8.68
C GLY A 244 -9.02 17.82 -10.02
N ASN A 245 -8.12 18.73 -10.38
CA ASN A 245 -7.66 19.96 -9.74
C ASN A 245 -8.48 21.14 -10.28
N PHE A 246 -9.48 21.62 -9.54
CA PHE A 246 -10.30 22.75 -9.99
C PHE A 246 -9.42 23.98 -10.27
N ASP A 247 -9.75 24.74 -11.30
CA ASP A 247 -9.08 26.01 -11.57
C ASP A 247 -9.20 26.96 -10.37
N PHE A 248 -8.24 27.88 -10.26
CA PHE A 248 -8.23 28.89 -9.21
C PHE A 248 -9.54 29.68 -9.21
N ASP A 249 -10.12 29.88 -8.02
CA ASP A 249 -11.40 30.57 -7.82
C ASP A 249 -12.57 30.05 -8.69
N ASN A 250 -12.59 28.73 -8.96
CA ASN A 250 -13.57 28.15 -9.88
C ASN A 250 -14.19 26.85 -9.34
N ASP A 251 -15.44 26.59 -9.74
CA ASP A 251 -16.22 25.38 -9.50
C ASP A 251 -16.62 24.65 -10.80
N VAL A 252 -16.19 25.15 -11.97
CA VAL A 252 -16.40 24.50 -13.26
C VAL A 252 -15.62 23.19 -13.35
N ILE A 253 -16.31 22.13 -13.76
CA ILE A 253 -15.71 20.81 -14.01
C ILE A 253 -14.81 20.87 -15.25
N ASN A 254 -13.50 20.80 -15.02
CA ASN A 254 -12.46 20.72 -16.06
C ASN A 254 -12.16 19.25 -16.43
N ALA A 255 -11.13 19.01 -17.25
CA ALA A 255 -10.78 17.68 -17.73
C ALA A 255 -10.37 16.72 -16.59
N ASP A 256 -9.52 17.19 -15.68
CA ASP A 256 -9.05 16.40 -14.52
C ASP A 256 -10.24 15.96 -13.65
N CYS A 257 -11.13 16.91 -13.32
CA CYS A 257 -12.32 16.61 -12.54
C CYS A 257 -13.21 15.57 -13.24
N LYS A 258 -13.34 15.61 -14.57
CA LYS A 258 -14.12 14.60 -15.32
C LYS A 258 -13.50 13.22 -15.21
N GLU A 259 -12.19 13.10 -15.37
CA GLU A 259 -11.51 11.82 -15.26
C GLU A 259 -11.76 11.18 -13.88
N ASP A 260 -11.64 11.99 -12.81
CA ASP A 260 -11.88 11.51 -11.46
C ASP A 260 -13.35 11.14 -11.20
N ILE A 261 -14.29 11.90 -11.77
CA ILE A 261 -15.72 11.58 -11.70
C ILE A 261 -16.04 10.27 -12.42
N GLU A 262 -15.39 9.99 -13.56
CA GLU A 262 -15.57 8.71 -14.25
C GLU A 262 -15.01 7.53 -13.45
N LYS A 263 -13.97 7.72 -12.62
CA LYS A 263 -13.51 6.68 -11.67
C LYS A 263 -14.59 6.35 -10.64
N ILE A 264 -15.25 7.37 -10.08
CA ILE A 264 -16.38 7.18 -9.15
C ILE A 264 -17.53 6.44 -9.84
N LYS A 265 -17.93 6.87 -11.04
CA LYS A 265 -18.98 6.20 -11.82
C LYS A 265 -18.63 4.75 -12.12
N SER A 266 -17.38 4.48 -12.51
CA SER A 266 -16.89 3.14 -12.81
C SER A 266 -16.97 2.23 -11.57
N PHE A 267 -16.58 2.74 -10.40
CA PHE A 267 -16.71 2.00 -9.14
C PHE A 267 -18.18 1.69 -8.82
N ILE A 268 -19.07 2.70 -8.92
CA ILE A 268 -20.50 2.53 -8.67
C ILE A 268 -21.13 1.52 -9.63
N GLN A 269 -20.79 1.58 -10.93
CA GLN A 269 -21.30 0.65 -11.94
C GLN A 269 -20.81 -0.79 -11.73
N ALA A 270 -19.69 -0.98 -11.03
CA ALA A 270 -19.17 -2.29 -10.67
C ALA A 270 -19.85 -2.89 -9.43
N ILE A 271 -20.68 -2.12 -8.70
CA ILE A 271 -21.46 -2.64 -7.58
C ILE A 271 -22.46 -3.68 -8.12
N PRO A 272 -22.51 -4.90 -7.56
CA PRO A 272 -23.44 -5.93 -8.02
C PRO A 272 -24.88 -5.44 -7.97
N ALA A 273 -25.56 -5.48 -9.13
CA ALA A 273 -26.96 -5.07 -9.22
C ALA A 273 -27.85 -5.90 -8.28
N THR A 274 -28.85 -5.24 -7.71
CA THR A 274 -29.92 -5.88 -6.95
C THR A 274 -31.17 -6.00 -7.81
N ASP A 275 -31.93 -7.07 -7.62
CA ASP A 275 -33.24 -7.25 -8.26
C ASP A 275 -34.31 -6.33 -7.65
N ASN A 276 -34.04 -5.71 -6.49
CA ASN A 276 -34.95 -4.79 -5.82
C ASN A 276 -34.61 -3.32 -6.16
N PRO A 277 -35.40 -2.62 -7.01
CA PRO A 277 -35.14 -1.23 -7.37
C PRO A 277 -35.25 -0.24 -6.18
N GLU A 278 -35.90 -0.64 -5.09
CA GLU A 278 -36.01 0.17 -3.87
C GLU A 278 -34.86 -0.10 -2.87
N GLU A 279 -34.05 -1.12 -3.10
CA GLU A 279 -32.89 -1.40 -2.24
C GLU A 279 -31.78 -0.40 -2.55
N CYS A 280 -31.44 0.39 -1.52
CA CYS A 280 -30.36 1.34 -1.62
C CYS A 280 -29.02 0.63 -1.33
N GLN A 281 -28.05 0.78 -2.22
CA GLN A 281 -26.83 -0.02 -2.23
C GLN A 281 -25.61 0.73 -1.70
N TYR A 282 -25.62 2.07 -1.69
CA TYR A 282 -24.49 2.86 -1.22
C TYR A 282 -24.88 4.28 -0.81
N THR A 283 -23.99 4.91 -0.06
CA THR A 283 -24.06 6.31 0.37
C THR A 283 -22.84 7.04 -0.16
N LEU A 284 -22.99 8.33 -0.49
CA LEU A 284 -21.87 9.21 -0.84
C LEU A 284 -21.56 10.19 0.30
N SER A 285 -20.27 10.43 0.54
CA SER A 285 -19.79 11.51 1.40
C SER A 285 -18.94 12.46 0.60
N TYR A 286 -19.21 13.76 0.71
CA TYR A 286 -18.51 14.82 0.01
C TYR A 286 -17.82 15.74 1.01
N VAL A 287 -16.50 15.93 0.86
CA VAL A 287 -15.75 16.97 1.58
C VAL A 287 -15.17 17.95 0.56
N GLY A 288 -15.77 19.14 0.48
CA GLY A 288 -15.29 20.22 -0.37
C GLY A 288 -14.10 20.93 0.26
N ARG A 289 -13.03 21.11 -0.51
CA ARG A 289 -11.80 21.81 -0.14
C ARG A 289 -11.59 23.06 -1.00
N ALA A 290 -10.90 24.04 -0.46
CA ALA A 290 -10.36 25.20 -1.15
C ALA A 290 -8.93 25.46 -0.66
N SER A 291 -8.11 26.10 -1.50
CA SER A 291 -6.78 26.56 -1.10
C SER A 291 -6.89 27.78 -0.17
N SER A 292 -5.79 28.15 0.50
CA SER A 292 -5.81 29.17 1.57
C SER A 292 -6.00 30.61 1.11
N GLU A 293 -5.91 30.89 -0.19
CA GLU A 293 -6.09 32.23 -0.74
C GLU A 293 -7.54 32.73 -0.58
N GLY A 294 -7.70 34.00 -0.21
CA GLY A 294 -9.01 34.61 0.04
C GLY A 294 -9.41 34.53 1.52
N TYR A 295 -10.69 34.79 1.81
CA TYR A 295 -11.21 34.78 3.18
C TYR A 295 -12.07 33.55 3.45
N ALA A 296 -12.05 33.09 4.70
CA ALA A 296 -12.64 31.81 5.10
C ALA A 296 -14.10 31.58 4.65
N ALA A 297 -14.95 32.58 4.85
CA ALA A 297 -16.35 32.48 4.47
C ALA A 297 -16.56 32.36 2.94
N TYR A 298 -15.63 32.86 2.13
CA TYR A 298 -15.65 32.69 0.68
C TYR A 298 -15.28 31.27 0.30
N ASN A 299 -14.14 30.79 0.81
CA ASN A 299 -13.60 29.47 0.53
C ASN A 299 -14.55 28.35 0.96
N LYS A 300 -15.27 28.55 2.07
CA LYS A 300 -16.38 27.66 2.46
C LYS A 300 -17.50 27.61 1.41
N LYS A 301 -17.94 28.76 0.89
CA LYS A 301 -18.95 28.82 -0.19
C LYS A 301 -18.45 28.24 -1.50
N LEU A 302 -17.18 28.50 -1.86
CA LEU A 302 -16.56 27.93 -3.06
C LEU A 302 -16.49 26.41 -2.98
N SER A 303 -16.12 25.87 -1.82
CA SER A 303 -16.12 24.42 -1.58
C SER A 303 -17.52 23.79 -1.73
N GLU A 304 -18.57 24.49 -1.29
CA GLU A 304 -19.96 24.06 -1.47
C GLU A 304 -20.34 24.02 -2.96
N LYS A 305 -19.98 25.06 -3.72
CA LYS A 305 -20.24 25.10 -5.17
C LYS A 305 -19.57 23.95 -5.90
N ARG A 306 -18.32 23.64 -5.56
CA ARG A 306 -17.59 22.48 -6.13
C ARG A 306 -18.30 21.17 -5.83
N ILE A 307 -18.74 20.95 -4.60
CA ILE A 307 -19.55 19.77 -4.24
C ILE A 307 -20.77 19.66 -5.16
N ARG A 308 -21.51 20.75 -5.35
CA ARG A 308 -22.70 20.77 -6.23
C ARG A 308 -22.36 20.52 -7.68
N ALA A 309 -21.22 21.01 -8.16
CA ALA A 309 -20.74 20.76 -9.51
C ALA A 309 -20.43 19.28 -9.73
N VAL A 310 -19.73 18.63 -8.79
CA VAL A 310 -19.42 17.19 -8.83
C VAL A 310 -20.69 16.35 -8.76
N GLU A 311 -21.60 16.66 -7.83
CA GLU A 311 -22.90 15.99 -7.70
C GLU A 311 -23.73 16.08 -8.98
N LYS A 312 -23.77 17.25 -9.62
CA LYS A 312 -24.47 17.45 -10.89
C LYS A 312 -23.87 16.62 -12.02
N GLU A 313 -22.54 16.51 -12.10
CA GLU A 313 -21.84 15.76 -13.15
C GLU A 313 -21.92 14.24 -12.95
N LEU A 314 -22.01 13.77 -11.70
CA LEU A 314 -22.35 12.38 -11.38
C LEU A 314 -23.75 12.02 -11.90
N GLY A 315 -24.67 12.98 -11.92
CA GLY A 315 -26.00 12.82 -12.49
C GLY A 315 -26.93 11.98 -11.62
N THR A 316 -27.94 11.37 -12.23
CA THR A 316 -28.84 10.45 -11.53
C THR A 316 -28.10 9.14 -11.25
N LEU A 317 -28.03 8.78 -9.98
CA LEU A 317 -27.34 7.61 -9.49
C LEU A 317 -28.38 6.63 -8.92
N ASP A 318 -28.61 5.53 -9.63
CA ASP A 318 -29.52 4.48 -9.20
C ASP A 318 -29.03 3.86 -7.87
N HIS A 319 -29.96 3.47 -7.00
CA HIS A 319 -29.67 2.82 -5.71
C HIS A 319 -28.86 3.65 -4.70
N LEU A 320 -28.64 4.96 -4.93
CA LEU A 320 -28.06 5.87 -3.94
C LEU A 320 -29.02 6.02 -2.74
N CYS A 321 -28.53 5.70 -1.53
CA CYS A 321 -29.27 5.88 -0.28
C CYS A 321 -29.38 7.37 0.10
N LEU A 322 -28.23 7.96 0.39
CA LEU A 322 -28.09 9.30 0.97
C LEU A 322 -26.77 9.91 0.52
N SER A 323 -26.70 11.23 0.58
CA SER A 323 -25.46 11.99 0.42
C SER A 323 -25.20 12.85 1.66
N PHE A 324 -23.97 12.81 2.15
CA PHE A 324 -23.49 13.65 3.24
C PHE A 324 -22.53 14.70 2.69
N TYR A 325 -22.62 15.93 3.18
CA TYR A 325 -21.81 17.03 2.64
C TYR A 325 -21.11 17.77 3.76
N LYS A 326 -19.84 18.07 3.53
CA LYS A 326 -19.00 18.86 4.42
C LYS A 326 -18.23 19.91 3.65
N THR A 327 -18.40 21.16 4.05
CA THR A 327 -17.70 22.32 3.47
C THR A 327 -16.55 22.71 4.36
N ALA A 328 -15.39 22.08 4.14
CA ALA A 328 -14.18 22.36 4.90
C ALA A 328 -13.56 23.71 4.49
N GLY A 329 -13.79 24.15 3.25
CA GLY A 329 -13.15 25.34 2.71
C GLY A 329 -11.63 25.18 2.76
N GLU A 330 -10.97 26.19 3.30
CA GLU A 330 -9.52 26.32 3.44
C GLU A 330 -8.96 25.87 4.79
N GLU A 331 -9.80 25.28 5.66
CA GLU A 331 -9.35 24.80 6.97
C GLU A 331 -8.23 23.76 6.81
N GLY A 332 -7.03 24.10 7.32
CA GLY A 332 -5.82 23.27 7.20
C GLY A 332 -5.18 23.23 5.82
N ALA A 333 -5.61 24.09 4.88
CA ALA A 333 -5.06 24.16 3.53
C ALA A 333 -3.83 25.10 3.42
N THR A 334 -3.05 24.91 2.36
CA THR A 334 -2.07 25.87 1.83
C THR A 334 -2.59 26.46 0.51
N GLU A 335 -1.78 27.28 -0.16
CA GLU A 335 -2.07 27.83 -1.50
C GLU A 335 -1.94 26.75 -2.61
N ASP A 336 -1.57 25.52 -2.25
CA ASP A 336 -1.36 24.46 -3.22
C ASP A 336 -2.65 24.06 -3.95
N ALA A 337 -2.46 23.83 -5.25
CA ALA A 337 -3.51 23.41 -6.17
C ALA A 337 -4.30 22.18 -5.72
N LYS A 338 -3.63 21.26 -5.04
CA LYS A 338 -4.27 20.03 -4.55
C LYS A 338 -5.46 20.30 -3.63
N PHE A 339 -5.50 21.42 -2.90
CA PHE A 339 -6.63 21.76 -2.04
C PHE A 339 -7.86 22.25 -2.81
N ARG A 340 -7.78 22.48 -4.12
CA ARG A 340 -8.93 22.83 -4.96
C ARG A 340 -9.59 21.57 -5.47
N ARG A 341 -10.31 20.88 -4.58
CA ARG A 341 -10.88 19.56 -4.83
C ARG A 341 -12.16 19.29 -4.03
N VAL A 342 -12.80 18.16 -4.33
CA VAL A 342 -13.83 17.53 -3.52
C VAL A 342 -13.41 16.09 -3.23
N ASN A 343 -13.27 15.71 -1.97
CA ASN A 343 -13.08 14.30 -1.62
C ASN A 343 -14.45 13.62 -1.65
N VAL A 344 -14.61 12.56 -2.45
CA VAL A 344 -15.84 11.77 -2.57
C VAL A 344 -15.58 10.37 -2.05
N GLY A 345 -16.28 9.98 -0.99
CA GLY A 345 -16.27 8.61 -0.45
C GLY A 345 -17.53 7.85 -0.83
N VAL A 346 -17.39 6.59 -1.22
CA VAL A 346 -18.50 5.65 -1.48
C VAL A 346 -18.54 4.62 -0.35
N PHE A 347 -19.70 4.46 0.27
CA PHE A 347 -19.92 3.54 1.40
C PHE A 347 -21.03 2.55 1.05
N LEU A 348 -20.71 1.29 0.82
CA LEU A 348 -21.67 0.26 0.44
C LEU A 348 -22.59 -0.10 1.62
N SER A 349 -23.90 -0.16 1.37
CA SER A 349 -24.96 -0.52 2.33
C SER A 349 -24.74 -1.86 3.00
N ASN A 350 -24.25 -2.83 2.22
CA ASN A 350 -24.06 -4.20 2.65
C ASN A 350 -22.61 -4.48 3.12
N SER A 351 -21.73 -3.46 3.12
CA SER A 351 -20.45 -3.57 3.81
C SER A 351 -20.74 -3.69 5.31
N PRO A 352 -20.05 -4.52 6.10
CA PRO A 352 -20.31 -4.64 7.53
C PRO A 352 -20.04 -3.29 8.24
N LYS A 353 -21.08 -2.45 8.37
CA LYS A 353 -21.01 -1.01 8.75
C LYS A 353 -20.63 -0.72 10.19
N ALA A 354 -20.30 -1.75 10.97
CA ALA A 354 -19.75 -1.60 12.31
C ALA A 354 -18.62 -2.61 12.48
N LYS A 355 -17.52 -2.42 11.75
CA LYS A 355 -16.27 -3.06 12.12
C LYS A 355 -15.78 -2.35 13.38
N THR A 356 -16.11 -2.89 14.55
CA THR A 356 -15.28 -2.59 15.70
C THR A 356 -13.95 -3.27 15.46
N THR A 357 -12.87 -2.50 15.55
CA THR A 357 -11.52 -3.06 15.53
C THR A 357 -10.86 -2.80 16.86
N ASN A 358 -9.78 -3.52 17.08
CA ASN A 358 -8.84 -3.20 18.12
C ASN A 358 -7.65 -2.46 17.51
N GLN A 359 -7.13 -1.47 18.23
CA GLN A 359 -5.91 -0.76 17.88
C GLN A 359 -4.81 -1.08 18.88
N ASN A 360 -3.68 -1.54 18.38
CA ASN A 360 -2.44 -1.67 19.12
C ASN A 360 -1.72 -0.31 19.13
N VAL A 361 -1.86 0.41 20.24
CA VAL A 361 -1.35 1.78 20.38
C VAL A 361 0.17 1.80 20.30
N ALA A 362 0.89 0.87 20.94
CA ALA A 362 2.35 0.85 20.87
C ALA A 362 2.89 0.68 19.43
N ALA A 363 2.26 -0.20 18.65
CA ALA A 363 2.63 -0.41 17.26
C ALA A 363 2.22 0.75 16.34
N HIS A 364 1.10 1.42 16.62
CA HIS A 364 0.71 2.67 15.94
C HIS A 364 1.75 3.78 16.19
N GLU A 365 2.12 4.01 17.45
CA GLU A 365 3.10 5.05 17.81
C GLU A 365 4.48 4.75 17.23
N PHE A 366 4.87 3.47 17.10
CA PHE A 366 6.09 3.09 16.40
C PHE A 366 6.10 3.57 14.93
N GLY A 367 4.96 3.52 14.24
CA GLY A 367 4.81 4.09 12.90
C GLY A 367 5.21 5.57 12.85
N HIS A 368 4.81 6.36 13.86
CA HIS A 368 5.27 7.75 13.97
C HIS A 368 6.77 7.86 14.26
N MET A 369 7.32 6.99 15.10
CA MET A 369 8.76 6.99 15.43
C MET A 369 9.64 6.75 14.20
N ILE A 370 9.15 5.99 13.22
CA ILE A 370 9.85 5.76 11.94
C ILE A 370 9.52 6.80 10.87
N GLY A 371 8.52 7.65 11.10
CA GLY A 371 8.21 8.84 10.29
C GLY A 371 6.89 8.81 9.53
N LEU A 372 5.99 7.89 9.84
CA LEU A 372 4.63 7.86 9.28
C LEU A 372 3.73 8.87 9.98
N GLY A 373 2.81 9.45 9.22
CA GLY A 373 1.77 10.34 9.73
C GLY A 373 0.51 9.58 10.14
N ASP A 374 -0.36 10.23 10.88
CA ASP A 374 -1.70 9.72 11.15
C ASP A 374 -2.56 9.65 9.88
N GLU A 375 -3.45 8.66 9.86
CA GLU A 375 -4.40 8.41 8.77
C GLU A 375 -5.87 8.52 9.19
N TYR A 376 -6.15 8.85 10.46
CA TYR A 376 -7.53 9.00 10.94
C TYR A 376 -8.06 10.43 10.81
N VAL A 377 -9.39 10.55 10.75
CA VAL A 377 -10.09 11.84 10.70
C VAL A 377 -9.99 12.55 12.05
N ASP A 378 -9.44 13.78 12.07
CA ASP A 378 -9.29 14.60 13.28
C ASP A 378 -9.63 16.06 12.96
N GLU A 379 -10.92 16.35 12.94
CA GLU A 379 -11.43 17.66 12.52
C GLU A 379 -11.42 18.69 13.66
N LYS A 380 -11.23 18.22 14.89
CA LYS A 380 -11.22 19.01 16.12
C LYS A 380 -10.13 18.47 17.04
N PRO A 381 -8.85 18.62 16.65
CA PRO A 381 -7.77 18.07 17.43
C PRO A 381 -7.79 18.65 18.84
N GLU A 382 -7.73 17.75 19.84
CA GLU A 382 -7.74 18.13 21.26
C GLU A 382 -6.51 18.98 21.63
N ILE A 383 -5.41 18.83 20.89
CA ILE A 383 -4.16 19.54 21.10
C ILE A 383 -4.11 20.74 20.16
N HIS A 384 -4.09 21.94 20.75
CA HIS A 384 -3.96 23.20 20.02
C HIS A 384 -2.70 23.22 19.15
N GLY A 385 -2.85 23.64 17.89
CA GLY A 385 -1.76 23.68 16.90
C GLY A 385 -1.55 22.40 16.10
N SER A 386 -2.27 21.31 16.40
CA SER A 386 -2.25 20.11 15.55
C SER A 386 -2.95 20.38 14.22
N LYS A 387 -2.48 19.73 13.16
CA LYS A 387 -3.12 19.82 11.84
C LYS A 387 -4.51 19.19 11.88
N ILE A 388 -5.47 19.90 11.29
CA ILE A 388 -6.82 19.36 11.07
C ILE A 388 -6.73 18.36 9.91
N LYS A 389 -7.36 17.18 10.08
CA LYS A 389 -7.34 16.09 9.11
C LYS A 389 -8.77 15.78 8.68
N TYR A 390 -9.12 16.07 7.42
CA TYR A 390 -10.44 15.80 6.88
C TYR A 390 -10.45 14.48 6.13
N PHE A 391 -11.62 13.85 6.09
CA PHE A 391 -11.82 12.64 5.30
C PHE A 391 -11.38 12.83 3.83
N GLY A 392 -10.58 11.88 3.34
CA GLY A 392 -10.03 11.83 1.99
C GLY A 392 -8.84 12.75 1.74
N ASP A 393 -8.30 13.44 2.74
CA ASP A 393 -7.06 14.21 2.59
C ASP A 393 -5.83 13.30 2.49
N ASP A 394 -4.72 13.85 2.00
CA ASP A 394 -3.43 13.16 1.99
C ASP A 394 -2.86 13.08 3.41
N PRO A 395 -2.47 11.90 3.93
CA PRO A 395 -1.60 11.84 5.10
C PRO A 395 -0.24 12.46 4.78
N THR A 396 0.56 12.80 5.80
CA THR A 396 1.84 13.50 5.60
C THR A 396 2.88 12.72 4.82
N HIS A 397 2.70 11.41 4.68
CA HIS A 397 3.60 10.50 3.97
C HIS A 397 3.06 10.07 2.59
N TYR A 398 1.92 10.61 2.15
CA TYR A 398 1.24 10.23 0.91
C TYR A 398 2.15 10.32 -0.33
N ASP A 399 2.79 11.48 -0.55
CA ASP A 399 3.65 11.71 -1.72
C ASP A 399 4.84 10.73 -1.72
N GLY A 400 5.42 10.46 -0.54
CA GLY A 400 6.48 9.45 -0.38
C GLY A 400 6.01 8.04 -0.76
N VAL A 401 4.79 7.66 -0.37
CA VAL A 401 4.21 6.36 -0.74
C VAL A 401 3.97 6.28 -2.24
N LYS A 402 3.40 7.34 -2.83
CA LYS A 402 3.14 7.41 -4.27
C LYS A 402 4.41 7.27 -5.09
N ASP A 403 5.49 7.93 -4.68
CA ASP A 403 6.76 7.93 -5.40
C ASP A 403 7.50 6.58 -5.26
N VAL A 404 7.61 6.07 -4.03
CA VAL A 404 8.41 4.88 -3.72
C VAL A 404 7.63 3.61 -4.05
N VAL A 405 6.39 3.51 -3.58
CA VAL A 405 5.53 2.34 -3.78
C VAL A 405 4.76 2.52 -5.08
N ASP A 406 3.56 3.09 -5.00
CA ASP A 406 2.71 3.44 -6.12
C ASP A 406 1.50 4.27 -5.63
N GLU A 407 0.74 4.83 -6.58
CA GLU A 407 -0.45 5.64 -6.31
C GLU A 407 -1.62 4.84 -5.71
N VAL A 408 -1.74 3.55 -6.02
CA VAL A 408 -2.81 2.70 -5.46
C VAL A 408 -2.59 2.55 -3.95
N ALA A 409 -1.36 2.23 -3.53
CA ALA A 409 -0.97 2.16 -2.12
C ALA A 409 -1.17 3.50 -1.42
N ALA A 410 -0.84 4.62 -2.07
CA ALA A 410 -1.04 5.94 -1.47
C ALA A 410 -2.54 6.22 -1.25
N ASN A 411 -3.39 5.87 -2.21
CA ASN A 411 -4.84 6.04 -2.12
C ASN A 411 -5.49 5.17 -1.03
N GLU A 412 -4.96 3.99 -0.75
CA GLU A 412 -5.39 3.12 0.36
C GLU A 412 -5.19 3.75 1.75
N LEU A 413 -4.33 4.78 1.84
CA LEU A 413 -3.94 5.48 3.06
C LEU A 413 -4.54 6.88 3.21
N LEU A 414 -5.39 7.32 2.28
CA LEU A 414 -6.10 8.60 2.41
C LEU A 414 -6.80 8.68 3.78
N ILE A 415 -6.83 9.89 4.35
CA ILE A 415 -7.35 10.11 5.72
C ILE A 415 -8.78 9.56 5.83
N GLN A 416 -8.97 8.54 6.66
CA GLN A 416 -10.28 7.96 7.01
C GLN A 416 -10.16 7.11 8.27
N ASN A 417 -11.28 6.76 8.91
CA ASN A 417 -11.26 5.85 10.06
C ASN A 417 -11.29 4.40 9.57
N SER A 418 -10.11 3.85 9.26
CA SER A 418 -9.91 2.53 8.65
C SER A 418 -9.29 1.51 9.61
N SER A 419 -9.27 0.27 9.13
CA SER A 419 -8.54 -0.86 9.70
C SER A 419 -7.01 -0.69 9.70
N GLY A 420 -6.48 0.30 8.97
CA GLY A 420 -5.05 0.60 8.91
C GLY A 420 -4.45 0.95 10.28
N ILE A 421 -3.21 0.51 10.52
CA ILE A 421 -2.51 0.67 11.81
C ILE A 421 -2.25 2.14 12.14
N MET A 422 -1.99 2.98 11.13
CA MET A 422 -1.81 4.42 11.27
C MET A 422 -3.13 5.19 11.37
N SER A 423 -4.27 4.48 11.31
CA SER A 423 -5.60 5.03 11.53
C SER A 423 -6.17 4.55 12.87
N MET A 424 -7.18 3.67 12.85
CA MET A 424 -7.91 3.23 14.03
C MET A 424 -7.80 1.71 14.24
N GLY A 425 -7.04 1.00 13.41
CA GLY A 425 -6.96 -0.46 13.44
C GLY A 425 -5.56 -1.00 13.65
N ASN A 426 -5.32 -2.17 13.04
CA ASN A 426 -4.20 -3.05 13.34
C ASN A 426 -3.55 -3.63 12.09
N GLU A 427 -4.04 -3.28 10.91
CA GLU A 427 -3.53 -3.74 9.62
C GLU A 427 -2.38 -2.83 9.17
N VAL A 428 -1.19 -3.39 9.03
CA VAL A 428 -0.11 -2.69 8.32
C VAL A 428 -0.38 -2.83 6.83
N LYS A 429 -0.65 -1.73 6.16
CA LYS A 429 -0.94 -1.67 4.73
C LYS A 429 0.35 -1.52 3.92
N ARG A 430 0.27 -1.81 2.62
CA ARG A 430 1.42 -1.80 1.69
C ARG A 430 2.20 -0.48 1.74
N GLY A 431 1.47 0.65 1.75
CA GLY A 431 2.09 1.97 1.80
C GLY A 431 2.85 2.27 3.10
N HIS A 432 2.54 1.61 4.23
CA HIS A 432 3.26 1.82 5.49
C HIS A 432 4.71 1.33 5.44
N TYR A 433 5.05 0.48 4.47
CA TYR A 433 6.42 0.01 4.22
C TYR A 433 7.28 1.00 3.42
N VAL A 434 6.75 2.17 3.05
CA VAL A 434 7.45 3.21 2.28
C VAL A 434 8.84 3.55 2.83
N MET A 435 8.98 3.66 4.15
CA MET A 435 10.27 4.00 4.78
C MET A 435 11.29 2.87 4.62
N PHE A 436 10.84 1.61 4.63
CA PHE A 436 11.70 0.45 4.46
C PHE A 436 12.11 0.26 3.00
N ALA A 437 11.17 0.46 2.08
CA ALA A 437 11.42 0.45 0.64
C ALA A 437 12.43 1.55 0.26
N ALA A 438 12.26 2.77 0.76
CA ALA A 438 13.21 3.86 0.53
C ALA A 438 14.60 3.56 1.12
N ALA A 439 14.66 2.88 2.28
CA ALA A 439 15.92 2.51 2.91
C ALA A 439 16.69 1.47 2.09
N ILE A 440 16.04 0.38 1.68
CA ILE A 440 16.70 -0.65 0.87
C ILE A 440 17.09 -0.11 -0.51
N ASP A 441 16.26 0.74 -1.12
CA ASP A 441 16.59 1.41 -2.38
C ASP A 441 17.87 2.21 -2.23
N LYS A 442 17.94 3.11 -1.24
CA LYS A 442 19.13 3.92 -0.97
C LYS A 442 20.40 3.08 -0.75
N MET A 443 20.30 2.02 0.05
CA MET A 443 21.43 1.14 0.37
C MET A 443 21.94 0.36 -0.85
N THR A 444 21.04 -0.08 -1.73
CA THR A 444 21.36 -1.01 -2.82
C THR A 444 21.56 -0.33 -4.17
N LYS A 445 21.09 0.92 -4.33
CA LYS A 445 21.11 1.67 -5.59
C LYS A 445 22.45 1.68 -6.33
N PRO A 446 23.61 1.94 -5.69
CA PRO A 446 24.90 1.92 -6.40
C PRO A 446 25.22 0.57 -7.05
N GLU A 447 24.86 -0.53 -6.38
CA GLU A 447 25.09 -1.88 -6.88
C GLU A 447 24.09 -2.26 -7.97
N ILE A 448 22.82 -1.87 -7.83
CA ILE A 448 21.81 -2.06 -8.87
C ILE A 448 22.18 -1.29 -10.14
N GLU A 449 22.56 -0.02 -10.02
CA GLU A 449 22.99 0.82 -11.15
C GLU A 449 24.21 0.23 -11.85
N LYS A 450 25.20 -0.27 -11.09
CA LYS A 450 26.40 -0.90 -11.63
C LYS A 450 26.08 -2.21 -12.34
N ALA A 451 25.17 -3.01 -11.81
CA ALA A 451 24.83 -4.33 -12.34
C ALA A 451 23.89 -4.25 -13.56
N THR A 452 22.98 -3.28 -13.60
CA THR A 452 21.93 -3.17 -14.63
C THR A 452 22.15 -2.02 -15.62
N GLY A 453 22.92 -1.00 -15.25
CA GLY A 453 23.03 0.27 -16.00
C GLY A 453 21.80 1.19 -15.88
N LYS A 454 20.78 0.81 -15.10
CA LYS A 454 19.53 1.57 -14.93
C LYS A 454 19.56 2.38 -13.64
N LYS A 455 19.17 3.66 -13.71
CA LYS A 455 19.15 4.60 -12.57
C LYS A 455 17.79 4.69 -11.88
N ASP A 456 16.76 4.19 -12.55
CA ASP A 456 15.35 4.18 -12.18
C ASP A 456 14.88 2.84 -11.60
N ALA A 457 15.78 1.86 -11.54
CA ALA A 457 15.51 0.59 -10.89
C ALA A 457 15.18 0.79 -9.41
N LYS A 458 14.04 0.26 -8.96
CA LYS A 458 13.55 0.40 -7.59
C LYS A 458 12.97 -0.88 -7.03
N TRP A 459 13.01 -1.00 -5.71
CA TRP A 459 12.28 -2.04 -4.99
C TRP A 459 10.78 -1.75 -5.00
N MET A 460 9.98 -2.78 -5.26
CA MET A 460 8.52 -2.72 -5.18
C MET A 460 8.05 -3.41 -3.90
N VAL A 461 6.96 -2.92 -3.32
CA VAL A 461 6.31 -3.53 -2.15
C VAL A 461 5.15 -4.37 -2.66
N PHE A 462 5.01 -5.59 -2.14
CA PHE A 462 3.94 -6.53 -2.49
C PHE A 462 3.04 -6.86 -1.30
#